data_AF-A0A068Y4C4-F1
#
_entry.id   AF-A0A068Y4C4-F1
#
_cell.length_a   1.000
_cell.length_b   1.000
_cell.length_c   1.000
_cell.angle_alpha   90.00
_cell.angle_beta   90.00
_cell.angle_gamma   90.00
#
_symmetry.space_group_name_H-M   'P 1'
#
loop_
_entity.id
_entity.type
_entity.pdbx_description
1 polymer ?
#
loop_
_entity_poly.entity_id
_entity_poly.type
_entity_poly.pdbx_seq_one_letter_code
_entity_poly.pdbx_strand_id
1 'polypeptide(L)'
;MPSVGFDPWKTYHESPSEQAAIKARAKYRDAMKAEYRRITSNPFKPPMGAIHDPNMQRWFSARVTYAEYLKPSTRGVLVSAVFCGISALIYYALARRRDKLFGEITRGEVDYRTRALTYNPK
;
A
#
# COMPACT_ATOMS: atom_id res chain seq x y z
N MET A 1 -9.94 10.21 -5.62
CA MET A 1 -11.19 10.60 -6.32
C MET A 1 -11.71 11.83 -5.61
N PRO A 2 -12.02 12.94 -6.30
CA PRO A 2 -12.77 14.00 -5.65
C PRO A 2 -14.05 13.37 -5.10
N SER A 3 -14.33 13.54 -3.81
CA SER A 3 -15.63 13.20 -3.24
C SER A 3 -16.65 13.89 -4.11
N VAL A 4 -17.49 13.12 -4.81
CA VAL A 4 -18.57 13.72 -5.59
C VAL A 4 -19.49 14.35 -4.56
N GLY A 5 -19.35 15.66 -4.37
CA GLY A 5 -20.18 16.42 -3.46
C GLY A 5 -21.64 16.23 -3.85
N PHE A 6 -22.54 16.39 -2.88
CA PHE A 6 -23.98 16.40 -3.16
C PHE A 6 -24.27 17.43 -4.26
N ASP A 7 -24.64 16.93 -5.44
CA ASP A 7 -25.05 17.75 -6.59
C ASP A 7 -26.58 17.66 -6.69
N PRO A 8 -27.32 18.67 -6.22
CA PRO A 8 -28.78 18.62 -6.20
C PRO A 8 -29.39 18.51 -7.60
N TRP A 9 -28.66 18.84 -8.66
CA TRP A 9 -29.17 18.75 -10.03
C TRP A 9 -28.98 17.38 -10.66
N LYS A 10 -28.05 16.56 -10.14
CA LYS A 10 -27.83 15.17 -10.58
C LYS A 10 -28.42 14.13 -9.65
N THR A 11 -28.58 14.45 -8.37
CA THR A 11 -29.01 13.50 -7.34
C THR A 11 -30.49 13.12 -7.46
N TYR A 12 -31.34 14.00 -8.00
CA TYR A 12 -32.79 13.77 -8.11
C TYR A 12 -33.27 13.44 -9.53
N HIS A 13 -32.44 13.65 -10.55
CA HIS A 13 -32.79 13.45 -11.96
C HIS A 13 -31.84 12.43 -12.60
N GLU A 14 -31.91 11.19 -12.12
CA GLU A 14 -31.16 10.08 -12.70
C GLU A 14 -31.80 9.64 -14.03
N SER A 15 -30.99 9.51 -15.07
CA SER A 15 -31.44 8.93 -16.35
C SER A 15 -31.89 7.47 -16.17
N PRO A 16 -32.77 6.93 -17.02
CA PRO A 16 -33.22 5.54 -16.90
C PRO A 16 -32.08 4.51 -16.89
N SER A 17 -30.96 4.79 -17.58
CA SER A 17 -29.76 3.95 -17.59
C SER A 17 -28.99 4.00 -16.27
N GLU A 18 -28.87 5.17 -15.64
CA GLU A 18 -28.26 5.33 -14.32
C GLU A 18 -29.08 4.65 -13.23
N GLN A 19 -30.41 4.80 -13.26
CA GLN A 19 -31.31 4.10 -12.35
C GLN A 19 -31.17 2.57 -12.48
N ALA A 20 -31.08 2.06 -13.71
CA ALA A 20 -30.85 0.64 -13.96
C ALA A 20 -29.50 0.17 -13.38
N ALA A 21 -28.43 0.96 -13.56
CA ALA A 21 -27.12 0.67 -12.98
C ALA A 21 -27.13 0.69 -11.44
N ILE A 22 -27.84 1.64 -10.82
CA ILE A 22 -27.99 1.74 -9.36
C ILE A 22 -28.75 0.54 -8.82
N LYS A 23 -29.87 0.17 -9.46
CA LYS A 23 -30.65 -1.03 -9.10
C LYS A 23 -29.81 -2.30 -9.24
N ALA A 24 -29.00 -2.41 -10.29
CA ALA A 24 -28.09 -3.53 -10.47
C ALA A 24 -27.05 -3.62 -9.34
N ARG A 25 -26.40 -2.49 -8.99
CA ARG A 25 -25.45 -2.43 -7.86
C ARG A 25 -26.11 -2.76 -6.53
N ALA A 26 -27.32 -2.24 -6.28
CA ALA A 26 -28.09 -2.54 -5.09
C ALA A 26 -28.40 -4.04 -4.98
N LYS A 27 -28.82 -4.67 -6.09
CA LYS A 27 -29.07 -6.12 -6.15
C LYS A 27 -27.85 -6.95 -5.72
N TYR A 28 -26.66 -6.63 -6.22
CA TYR A 28 -25.44 -7.33 -5.80
C TYR A 28 -25.13 -7.14 -4.32
N ARG A 29 -25.24 -5.90 -3.82
CA ARG A 29 -25.02 -5.58 -2.41
C ARG A 29 -26.00 -6.32 -1.49
N ASP A 30 -27.27 -6.38 -1.87
CA ASP A 30 -28.31 -7.01 -1.07
C ASP A 30 -28.13 -8.53 -1.06
N ALA A 31 -27.70 -9.13 -2.17
CA ALA A 31 -27.32 -10.54 -2.23
C ALA A 31 -26.15 -10.86 -1.27
N MET A 32 -25.07 -10.07 -1.30
CA MET A 32 -23.92 -10.24 -0.39
C MET A 32 -24.31 -10.07 1.08
N LYS A 33 -25.18 -9.08 1.39
CA LYS A 33 -25.70 -8.89 2.75
C LYS A 33 -26.57 -10.06 3.20
N ALA A 34 -27.40 -10.61 2.31
CA ALA A 34 -28.25 -11.75 2.63
C ALA A 34 -27.41 -13.00 2.97
N GLU A 35 -26.34 -13.25 2.21
CA GLU A 35 -25.37 -14.32 2.50
C GLU A 35 -24.73 -14.14 3.87
N TYR A 36 -24.18 -12.95 4.14
CA TYR A 36 -23.55 -12.65 5.43
C TYR A 36 -24.52 -12.80 6.61
N ARG A 37 -25.76 -12.31 6.46
CA ARG A 37 -26.81 -12.45 7.48
C ARG A 37 -27.12 -13.92 7.74
N ARG A 38 -27.29 -14.74 6.69
CA ARG A 38 -27.56 -16.18 6.80
C ARG A 38 -26.49 -16.90 7.64
N ILE A 39 -25.22 -16.58 7.42
CA ILE A 39 -24.10 -17.17 8.18
C ILE A 39 -24.12 -16.67 9.64
N THR A 40 -24.31 -15.36 9.83
CA THR A 40 -24.18 -14.72 11.14
C THR A 40 -25.34 -15.03 12.07
N SER A 41 -26.56 -15.06 11.54
CA SER A 41 -27.80 -15.29 12.30
C SER A 41 -28.10 -16.76 12.57
N ASN A 42 -27.29 -17.70 12.07
CA ASN A 42 -27.46 -19.12 12.34
C ASN A 42 -27.13 -19.43 13.82
N PRO A 43 -28.08 -19.93 14.63
CA PRO A 43 -27.84 -20.27 16.03
C PRO A 43 -26.94 -21.50 16.20
N PHE A 44 -26.81 -22.34 15.19
CA PHE A 44 -25.95 -23.54 15.19
C PHE A 44 -24.62 -23.30 14.47
N LYS A 45 -24.16 -22.05 14.37
CA LYS A 45 -22.85 -21.78 13.78
C LYS A 45 -21.77 -22.41 14.67
N PRO A 46 -20.80 -23.15 14.10
CA PRO A 46 -19.69 -23.66 14.87
C PRO A 46 -18.92 -22.48 15.51
N PRO A 47 -18.15 -22.69 16.59
CA PRO A 47 -17.23 -21.70 17.14
C PRO A 47 -16.07 -21.48 16.17
N MET A 48 -16.37 -20.92 15.01
CA MET A 48 -15.43 -20.48 14.00
C MET A 48 -14.99 -19.07 14.37
N GLY A 49 -13.71 -18.76 14.15
CA GLY A 49 -13.17 -17.41 14.34
C GLY A 49 -13.77 -16.41 13.34
N ALA A 50 -12.91 -15.78 12.52
CA ALA A 50 -13.38 -14.87 11.49
C ALA A 50 -14.18 -15.62 10.39
N ILE A 51 -15.29 -15.03 9.94
CA ILE A 51 -16.04 -15.52 8.77
C ILE A 51 -15.15 -15.34 7.54
N HIS A 52 -15.01 -16.40 6.73
CA HIS A 52 -14.28 -16.32 5.47
C HIS A 52 -15.03 -15.41 4.49
N ASP A 53 -14.39 -14.32 4.06
CA ASP A 53 -14.87 -13.47 2.96
C ASP A 53 -14.04 -13.72 1.68
N PRO A 54 -14.64 -14.26 0.60
CA PRO A 54 -13.97 -14.45 -0.68
C PRO A 54 -13.41 -13.16 -1.30
N ASN A 55 -14.04 -12.01 -1.07
CA ASN A 55 -13.56 -10.74 -1.61
C ASN A 55 -12.29 -10.29 -0.90
N MET A 56 -12.24 -10.44 0.42
CA MET A 56 -11.05 -10.17 1.21
C MET A 56 -9.91 -11.11 0.80
N GLN A 57 -10.17 -12.40 0.62
CA GLN A 57 -9.18 -13.35 0.15
C GLN A 57 -8.63 -12.94 -1.23
N ARG A 58 -9.50 -12.61 -2.20
CA ARG A 58 -9.08 -12.15 -3.53
C ARG A 58 -8.22 -10.89 -3.47
N TRP A 59 -8.54 -9.96 -2.58
CA TRP A 59 -7.75 -8.75 -2.37
C TRP A 59 -6.35 -9.05 -1.85
N PHE A 60 -6.23 -9.96 -0.87
CA PHE A 60 -4.93 -10.42 -0.39
C PHE A 60 -4.15 -11.16 -1.48
N SER A 61 -4.79 -12.10 -2.17
CA SER A 61 -4.19 -12.86 -3.26
C SER A 61 -3.65 -11.93 -4.34
N ALA A 62 -4.41 -10.91 -4.77
CA ALA A 62 -3.98 -9.97 -5.80
C ALA A 62 -2.72 -9.17 -5.43
N ARG A 63 -2.48 -8.93 -4.13
CA ARG A 63 -1.25 -8.27 -3.66
C ARG A 63 -0.07 -9.20 -3.63
N VAL A 64 -0.29 -10.45 -3.19
CA VAL A 64 0.76 -11.45 -3.07
C VAL A 64 1.21 -11.95 -4.45
N THR A 65 0.28 -12.15 -5.38
CA THR A 65 0.57 -12.62 -6.75
C THR A 65 0.90 -11.48 -7.73
N TYR A 66 1.08 -10.25 -7.25
CA TYR A 66 1.34 -9.09 -8.12
C TYR A 66 2.56 -9.29 -9.03
N ALA A 67 3.59 -9.98 -8.54
CA ALA A 67 4.82 -10.26 -9.28
C ALA A 67 4.57 -11.06 -10.58
N GLU A 68 3.58 -11.97 -10.59
CA GLU A 68 3.24 -12.79 -11.77
C GLU A 68 2.66 -11.95 -12.91
N TYR A 69 2.04 -10.81 -12.58
CA TYR A 69 1.40 -9.91 -13.54
C TYR A 69 2.27 -8.71 -13.94
N LEU A 70 3.49 -8.60 -13.38
CA LEU A 70 4.40 -7.51 -13.68
C LEU A 70 4.91 -7.64 -15.11
N LYS A 71 4.48 -6.73 -15.99
CA LYS A 71 4.99 -6.65 -17.37
C LYS A 71 6.21 -5.73 -17.42
N PRO A 72 7.30 -6.12 -18.09
CA PRO A 72 8.43 -5.22 -18.30
C PRO A 72 7.97 -4.01 -19.10
N SER A 73 8.18 -2.81 -18.55
CA SER A 73 7.78 -1.54 -19.14
C SER A 73 8.92 -0.54 -18.98
N THR A 74 9.17 0.28 -20.00
CA THR A 74 10.19 1.34 -19.96
C THR A 74 9.99 2.30 -18.79
N ARG A 75 8.73 2.65 -18.49
CA ARG A 75 8.38 3.50 -17.33
C ARG A 75 8.69 2.82 -16.01
N GLY A 76 8.33 1.54 -15.88
CA GLY A 76 8.59 0.76 -14.67
C GLY A 76 10.09 0.63 -14.38
N VAL A 77 10.87 0.33 -15.41
CA VAL A 77 12.33 0.22 -15.34
C VAL A 77 12.97 1.56 -14.95
N LEU A 78 12.52 2.67 -15.53
CA LEU A 78 13.03 4.01 -15.19
C LEU A 78 12.79 4.32 -13.71
N VAL A 79 11.55 4.10 -13.22
CA VAL A 79 11.19 4.38 -11.82
C VAL A 79 12.02 3.50 -10.88
N SER A 80 12.17 2.21 -11.16
CA SER A 80 12.98 1.32 -10.32
C SER A 80 14.46 1.70 -10.36
N ALA A 81 15.00 2.07 -11.52
CA ALA A 81 16.39 2.48 -11.66
C ALA A 81 16.68 3.77 -10.88
N VAL A 82 15.79 4.77 -10.94
CA VAL A 82 15.92 6.02 -10.17
C VAL A 82 15.86 5.73 -8.67
N PHE A 83 14.88 4.93 -8.22
CA PHE A 83 14.74 4.59 -6.80
C PHE A 83 15.95 3.83 -6.26
N CYS A 84 16.40 2.79 -6.97
CA CYS A 84 17.60 2.03 -6.60
C CYS A 84 18.87 2.87 -6.67
N GLY A 85 19.00 3.73 -7.69
CA GLY A 85 20.14 4.63 -7.86
C GLY A 85 20.28 5.64 -6.73
N ILE A 86 19.18 6.31 -6.35
CA ILE A 86 19.17 7.24 -5.22
C ILE A 86 19.53 6.51 -3.92
N SER A 87 18.94 5.34 -3.68
CA SER A 87 19.24 4.53 -2.49
C SER A 87 20.71 4.13 -2.41
N ALA A 88 21.30 3.71 -3.53
CA ALA A 88 22.71 3.36 -3.63
C ALA A 88 23.63 4.58 -3.40
N LEU A 89 23.27 5.75 -3.93
CA LEU A 89 24.02 6.99 -3.71
C LEU A 89 24.01 7.43 -2.24
N ILE A 90 22.85 7.34 -1.57
CA ILE A 90 22.73 7.63 -0.13
C ILE A 90 23.62 6.67 0.66
N TYR A 91 23.53 5.37 0.37
CA TYR A 91 24.37 4.37 1.02
C TYR A 91 25.86 4.64 0.81
N TYR A 92 26.27 4.94 -0.42
CA TYR A 92 27.66 5.27 -0.74
C TYR A 92 28.16 6.50 0.02
N ALA A 93 27.37 7.56 0.11
CA ALA A 93 27.74 8.76 0.85
C ALA A 93 27.94 8.48 2.35
N LEU A 94 27.05 7.68 2.95
CA LEU A 94 27.17 7.25 4.35
C LEU A 94 28.39 6.35 4.57
N ALA A 95 28.62 5.39 3.68
CA ALA A 95 29.77 4.49 3.73
C ALA A 95 31.09 5.28 3.63
N ARG A 96 31.19 6.22 2.68
CA ARG A 96 32.38 7.06 2.51
C ARG A 96 32.66 7.93 3.74
N ARG A 97 31.62 8.49 4.37
CA ARG A 97 31.75 9.25 5.63
C ARG A 97 32.26 8.36 6.76
N ARG A 98 31.70 7.15 6.88
CA ARG A 98 32.11 6.16 7.88
C ARG A 98 33.58 5.76 7.69
N ASP A 99 33.97 5.43 6.46
CA ASP A 99 35.32 4.95 6.15
C ASP A 99 36.37 6.05 6.37
N LYS A 100 36.03 7.31 6.05
CA LYS A 100 36.88 8.46 6.39
C LYS A 100 37.10 8.56 7.90
N LEU A 101 36.03 8.51 8.70
CA LEU A 101 36.13 8.56 10.16
C LEU A 101 36.96 7.39 10.71
N PHE A 102 36.77 6.17 10.21
CA PHE A 102 37.57 5.02 10.61
C PHE A 102 39.06 5.18 10.27
N GLY A 103 39.38 5.82 9.14
CA GLY A 103 40.75 6.19 8.80
C GLY A 103 41.36 7.15 9.84
N GLU A 104 40.64 8.22 10.19
CA GLU A 104 41.09 9.21 11.18
C GLU A 104 41.25 8.61 12.58
N ILE A 105 40.35 7.70 12.98
CA ILE A 105 40.43 6.95 14.25
C ILE A 105 41.69 6.06 14.27
N THR A 106 41.94 5.31 13.19
CA THR A 106 43.12 4.42 13.09
C THR A 106 44.43 5.21 13.16
N ARG A 107 44.46 6.42 12.61
CA ARG A 107 45.63 7.32 12.68
C ARG A 107 45.78 8.04 14.02
N GLY A 108 44.79 7.94 14.91
CA GLY A 108 44.80 8.64 16.20
C GLY A 108 44.56 10.15 16.10
N GLU A 109 43.99 10.63 14.98
CA GLU A 109 43.74 12.06 14.73
C GLU A 109 42.49 12.58 15.47
N VAL A 110 41.68 11.67 16.02
CA VAL A 110 40.37 11.99 16.63
C VAL A 110 40.35 11.63 18.11
N ASP A 111 40.00 12.62 18.94
CA ASP A 111 39.81 12.43 20.37
C ASP A 111 38.65 11.45 20.65
N TYR A 112 38.78 10.68 21.75
CA TYR A 112 37.84 9.62 22.13
C TYR A 112 36.39 10.11 22.25
N ARG A 113 36.19 11.34 22.72
CA ARG A 113 34.86 11.95 22.87
C ARG A 113 34.18 12.24 21.53
N THR A 114 34.96 12.49 20.48
CA THR A 114 34.48 12.84 19.14
C THR A 114 34.35 11.65 18.17
N ARG A 115 34.68 10.42 18.61
CA ARG A 115 34.63 9.22 17.76
C ARG A 115 33.23 8.74 17.42
N ALA A 116 32.21 9.21 18.13
CA ALA A 116 30.84 8.84 17.85
C ALA A 116 30.39 9.47 16.51
N LEU A 117 29.76 8.66 15.64
CA LEU A 117 29.07 9.14 14.44
C LEU A 117 27.83 9.93 14.84
N THR A 118 28.01 11.16 15.31
CA THR A 118 26.90 12.07 15.59
C THR A 118 26.46 12.74 14.28
N TYR A 119 25.17 12.69 13.98
CA TYR A 119 24.58 13.47 12.90
C TYR A 119 24.38 14.91 13.41
N ASN A 120 25.13 15.87 12.87
CA ASN A 120 24.96 17.29 13.18
C ASN A 120 24.41 17.99 11.92
N PRO A 121 23.11 18.28 11.86
CA PRO A 121 22.51 19.05 10.78
C PRO A 121 22.83 20.54 11.01
N LYS A 122 24.02 20.98 10.61
CA LYS A 122 24.31 22.40 10.43
C LYS A 122 24.04 22.79 8.99
#